data_AF-A0A4Z0M6F1-F1
#
_entry.id   AF-A0A4Z0M6F1-F1
#
_cell.length_a   1.000
_cell.length_b   1.000
_cell.length_c   1.000
_cell.angle_alpha   90.00
_cell.angle_beta   90.00
_cell.angle_gamma   90.00
#
_symmetry.space_group_name_H-M   'P 1'
#
loop_
_entity.id
_entity.type
_entity.pdbx_description
1 polymer ?
#
loop_
_entity_poly.entity_id
_entity_poly.type
_entity_poly.pdbx_seq_one_letter_code
_entity_poly.pdbx_strand_id
1 'polypeptide(L)'
;MKALLEVSVQESDFDLRILQGSLLRGAAEEGGVATFTGYVRGSNDQRGVSTLLLEHYPGMTERSILAILEESAERWPLLAARVVHRVGELAPGDQIVWVGVSAAHREAAFAACEFIMDYLKTRAPFWKKERGPQGEHWVDARDSDSERAERWQAQQ
;
A
#
# COMPACT_ATOMS: atom_id res chain seq x y z
N MET A 1 6.36 -0.18 23.93
CA MET A 1 4.98 0.19 23.57
C MET A 1 4.55 -0.64 22.37
N LYS A 2 3.26 -0.94 22.22
CA LYS A 2 2.74 -1.59 21.01
C LYS A 2 2.72 -0.57 19.86
N ALA A 3 3.10 -0.99 18.65
CA ALA A 3 3.04 -0.14 17.46
C ALA A 3 1.59 0.30 17.18
N LEU A 4 1.40 1.54 16.70
CA LEU A 4 0.10 2.02 16.22
C LEU A 4 -0.10 1.55 14.78
N LEU A 5 -1.12 0.73 14.54
CA LEU A 5 -1.41 0.15 13.23
C LEU A 5 -2.76 0.68 12.73
N GLU A 6 -2.77 1.31 11.56
CA GLU A 6 -3.99 1.90 10.98
C GLU A 6 -4.18 1.51 9.52
N VAL A 7 -5.43 1.25 9.13
CA VAL A 7 -5.82 0.91 7.76
C VAL A 7 -7.02 1.74 7.35
N SER A 8 -6.99 2.25 6.12
CA SER A 8 -8.15 2.88 5.49
C SER A 8 -8.26 2.45 4.03
N VAL A 9 -9.47 2.09 3.63
CA VAL A 9 -9.85 1.92 2.23
C VAL A 9 -10.93 2.96 1.93
N GLN A 10 -10.71 3.80 0.92
CA GLN A 10 -11.55 4.97 0.65
C GLN A 10 -11.57 5.33 -0.84
N GLU A 11 -12.54 6.13 -1.30
CA GLU A 11 -12.53 6.63 -2.69
C GLU A 11 -11.77 7.95 -2.83
N SER A 12 -11.96 8.84 -1.85
CA SER A 12 -11.38 10.18 -1.84
C SER A 12 -9.85 10.14 -1.82
N ASP A 13 -9.23 11.16 -2.40
CA ASP A 13 -7.78 11.31 -2.34
C ASP A 13 -7.28 11.59 -0.91
N PHE A 14 -5.98 11.45 -0.70
CA PHE A 14 -5.34 11.67 0.59
C PHE A 14 -4.20 12.70 0.53
N ASP A 15 -4.01 13.41 1.64
CA ASP A 15 -2.92 14.38 1.80
C ASP A 15 -1.70 13.71 2.45
N LEU A 16 -0.59 13.64 1.71
CA LEU A 16 0.65 13.01 2.16
C LEU A 16 1.24 13.65 3.42
N ARG A 17 1.11 14.97 3.59
CA ARG A 17 1.64 15.67 4.76
C ARG A 17 0.85 15.29 6.01
N ILE A 18 -0.47 15.22 5.91
CA ILE A 18 -1.33 14.78 7.01
C ILE A 18 -1.00 13.34 7.39
N LEU A 19 -0.92 12.44 6.41
CA LEU A 19 -0.61 11.03 6.64
C LEU A 19 0.77 10.83 7.26
N GLN A 20 1.80 11.50 6.73
CA GLN A 20 3.15 11.41 7.28
C GLN A 20 3.22 11.99 8.70
N GLY A 21 2.50 13.09 8.98
CA GLY A 21 2.38 13.66 10.31
C GLY A 21 1.74 12.70 11.32
N SER A 22 0.77 11.87 10.90
CA SER A 22 0.12 10.88 11.77
C SER A 22 1.04 9.75 12.25
N LEU A 23 2.21 9.57 11.62
CA LEU A 23 3.19 8.57 12.01
C LEU A 23 4.08 9.01 13.19
N LEU A 24 4.04 10.30 13.56
CA LEU A 24 4.85 10.86 14.63
C LEU A 24 4.05 10.83 15.95
N ARG A 25 4.51 10.07 16.94
CA ARG A 25 3.84 9.91 18.23
C ARG A 25 4.14 11.02 19.23
N GLY A 26 4.90 12.04 18.82
CA GLY A 26 5.20 13.23 19.63
C GLY A 26 6.16 12.99 20.81
N ALA A 27 6.66 11.76 20.99
CA ALA A 27 7.62 11.40 22.03
C ALA A 27 9.09 11.55 21.59
N ALA A 28 9.33 11.96 20.34
CA ALA A 28 10.65 12.05 19.71
C ALA A 28 11.44 10.73 19.71
N GLU A 29 10.72 9.60 19.68
CA GLU A 29 11.31 8.26 19.59
C GLU A 29 11.57 7.86 18.11
N GLU A 30 10.96 8.57 17.17
CA GLU A 30 11.06 8.32 15.73
C GLU A 30 12.41 8.79 15.18
N GLY A 31 13.34 7.85 14.97
CA GLY A 31 14.59 8.14 14.27
C GLY A 31 14.47 8.07 12.75
N GLY A 32 13.36 7.57 12.21
CA GLY A 32 13.09 7.56 10.77
C GLY A 32 11.66 7.24 10.40
N VAL A 33 11.22 7.83 9.29
CA VAL A 33 9.95 7.54 8.62
C VAL A 33 10.26 7.12 7.19
N ALA A 34 9.71 5.99 6.75
CA ALA A 34 9.72 5.55 5.36
C ALA A 34 8.29 5.54 4.83
N THR A 35 8.10 6.05 3.62
CA THR A 35 6.80 6.06 2.95
C THR A 35 6.92 5.62 1.50
N PHE A 36 5.90 4.94 1.02
CA PHE A 36 5.70 4.65 -0.40
C PHE A 36 4.35 5.21 -0.85
N THR A 37 4.34 5.94 -1.96
CA THR A 37 3.12 6.35 -2.65
C THR A 37 3.08 5.70 -4.03
N GLY A 38 2.07 4.88 -4.26
CA GLY A 38 1.76 4.36 -5.59
C GLY A 38 0.90 5.35 -6.36
N TYR A 39 1.20 5.49 -7.65
CA TYR A 39 0.42 6.29 -8.59
C TYR A 39 -0.11 5.41 -9.73
N VAL A 40 -1.30 5.73 -10.23
CA VAL A 40 -1.83 5.11 -11.45
C VAL A 40 -0.95 5.49 -12.62
N ARG A 41 -0.39 4.50 -13.31
CA ARG A 41 0.46 4.73 -14.48
C ARG A 41 -0.41 4.97 -15.72
N GLY A 42 0.01 5.88 -16.58
CA GLY A 42 -0.53 5.97 -17.93
C GLY A 42 -0.13 4.74 -18.75
N SER A 43 -1.01 4.33 -19.66
CA SER A 43 -0.68 3.38 -20.72
C SER A 43 0.34 4.02 -21.66
N ASN A 44 1.50 3.38 -21.87
CA ASN A 44 2.43 3.72 -22.97
C ASN A 44 1.99 3.10 -24.30
N ASP A 45 0.98 2.23 -24.29
CA ASP A 45 0.40 1.66 -25.48
C ASP A 45 -0.40 2.76 -26.20
N GLN A 46 -0.29 2.83 -27.54
CA GLN A 46 -0.93 3.83 -28.41
C GLN A 46 -2.49 3.82 -28.37
N ARG A 47 -3.09 3.17 -27.38
CA ARG A 47 -4.52 2.95 -27.19
C ARG A 47 -5.23 4.06 -26.40
N GLY A 48 -4.53 5.16 -26.06
CA GLY A 48 -5.10 6.31 -25.34
C GLY A 48 -5.10 6.17 -23.81
N VAL A 49 -5.60 7.20 -23.13
CA VAL A 49 -5.67 7.28 -21.66
C VAL A 49 -6.72 6.29 -21.17
N SER A 50 -6.32 5.28 -20.40
CA SER A 50 -7.24 4.36 -19.71
C SER A 50 -7.50 4.82 -18.27
N THR A 51 -8.76 4.80 -17.86
CA THR A 51 -9.15 4.97 -16.46
C THR A 51 -9.08 3.62 -15.76
N LEU A 52 -8.62 3.63 -14.52
CA LEU A 52 -8.56 2.47 -13.66
C LEU A 52 -9.80 2.43 -12.77
N LEU A 53 -10.61 1.38 -12.86
CA LEU A 53 -11.63 1.07 -11.86
C LEU A 53 -11.05 0.02 -10.92
N LEU A 54 -10.97 0.36 -9.62
CA LEU A 54 -10.47 -0.53 -8.60
C LEU A 54 -11.57 -0.89 -7.60
N GLU A 55 -11.88 -2.17 -7.51
CA GLU A 55 -12.87 -2.71 -6.58
C GLU A 55 -12.19 -3.50 -5.46
N HIS A 56 -12.89 -3.66 -4.34
CA HIS A 56 -12.39 -4.36 -3.16
C HIS A 56 -13.53 -5.12 -2.47
N TYR A 57 -13.19 -5.98 -1.51
CA TYR A 57 -14.16 -6.68 -0.68
C TYR A 57 -14.25 -5.97 0.67
N PRO A 58 -15.33 -5.19 0.92
CA PRO A 58 -15.46 -4.41 2.15
C PRO A 58 -15.32 -5.26 3.41
N GLY A 59 -14.47 -4.82 4.33
CA GLY A 59 -14.15 -5.50 5.57
C GLY A 59 -13.15 -6.66 5.44
N MET A 60 -13.07 -7.36 4.30
CA MET A 60 -12.04 -8.40 4.11
C MET A 60 -10.71 -7.78 3.68
N THR A 61 -10.74 -6.78 2.79
CA THR A 61 -9.54 -6.07 2.34
C THR A 61 -8.82 -5.41 3.52
N GLU A 62 -9.54 -4.70 4.38
CA GLU A 62 -9.01 -4.02 5.56
C GLU A 62 -8.42 -5.01 6.56
N ARG A 63 -9.09 -6.15 6.79
CA ARG A 63 -8.57 -7.22 7.66
C ARG A 63 -7.30 -7.84 7.11
N SER A 64 -7.22 -8.06 5.79
CA SER A 64 -6.01 -8.59 5.15
C SER A 64 -4.84 -7.62 5.30
N ILE A 65 -5.07 -6.32 5.05
CA ILE A 65 -4.04 -5.28 5.22
C ILE A 65 -3.62 -5.17 6.69
N LEU A 66 -4.56 -5.22 7.64
CA LEU A 66 -4.24 -5.17 9.06
C LEU A 66 -3.36 -6.36 9.47
N ALA A 67 -3.66 -7.57 9.01
CA ALA A 67 -2.83 -8.74 9.28
C ALA A 67 -1.39 -8.58 8.74
N ILE A 68 -1.21 -7.95 7.57
CA ILE A 68 0.11 -7.62 7.03
C ILE A 68 0.85 -6.64 7.95
N LEU A 69 0.15 -5.62 8.47
CA LEU A 69 0.73 -4.66 9.41
C LEU A 69 1.13 -5.31 10.74
N GLU A 70 0.30 -6.21 11.25
CA GLU A 70 0.58 -7.00 12.45
C GLU A 70 1.82 -7.89 12.25
N GLU A 71 1.88 -8.64 11.14
CA GLU A 71 3.05 -9.46 10.77
C GLU A 71 4.32 -8.60 10.64
N SER A 72 4.21 -7.40 10.08
CA SER A 72 5.33 -6.47 9.98
C SER A 72 5.81 -5.98 11.36
N ALA A 73 4.89 -5.73 12.30
CA ALA A 73 5.22 -5.26 13.64
C ALA A 73 5.78 -6.38 14.54
N GLU A 74 5.53 -7.65 14.20
CA GLU A 74 6.17 -8.80 14.84
C GLU A 74 7.62 -8.97 14.37
N ARG A 75 7.91 -8.65 13.10
CA ARG A 75 9.25 -8.78 12.49
C ARG A 75 10.20 -7.63 12.82
N TRP A 76 9.69 -6.40 12.97
CA TRP A 76 10.51 -5.21 13.19
C TRP A 76 9.99 -4.35 14.35
N PRO A 77 10.88 -3.62 15.06
CA PRO A 77 10.50 -2.75 16.17
C PRO A 77 9.89 -1.43 15.65
N LEU A 78 8.63 -1.50 15.19
CA LEU A 78 7.90 -0.35 14.64
C LEU A 78 7.28 0.51 15.74
N LEU A 79 7.19 1.81 15.48
CA LEU A 79 6.46 2.77 16.33
C LEU A 79 5.04 2.99 15.80
N ALA A 80 4.91 3.15 14.49
CA ALA A 80 3.63 3.19 13.79
C ALA A 80 3.75 2.62 12.37
N ALA A 81 2.65 2.07 11.86
CA ALA A 81 2.50 1.72 10.45
C ALA A 81 1.07 2.01 10.00
N ARG A 82 0.93 2.60 8.81
CA ARG A 82 -0.38 2.95 8.26
C ARG A 82 -0.44 2.68 6.77
N VAL A 83 -1.59 2.16 6.33
CA VAL A 83 -1.92 1.97 4.92
C VAL A 83 -3.20 2.74 4.60
N VAL A 84 -3.16 3.52 3.52
CA VAL A 84 -4.35 4.10 2.90
C VAL A 84 -4.39 3.61 1.45
N HIS A 85 -5.46 2.91 1.08
CA HIS A 85 -5.65 2.44 -0.29
C HIS A 85 -6.91 3.05 -0.88
N ARG A 86 -6.79 3.59 -2.09
CA ARG A 86 -7.93 4.13 -2.83
C ARG A 86 -8.65 3.06 -3.64
N VAL A 87 -9.95 3.20 -3.77
CA VAL A 87 -10.84 2.39 -4.63
C VAL A 87 -11.72 3.31 -5.48
N GLY A 88 -12.48 2.75 -6.41
CA GLY A 88 -13.30 3.50 -7.35
C GLY A 88 -12.56 3.84 -8.64
N GLU A 89 -13.03 4.87 -9.35
CA GLU A 89 -12.43 5.34 -10.59
C GLU A 89 -11.21 6.24 -10.32
N LEU A 90 -10.08 5.90 -10.94
CA LEU A 90 -8.80 6.58 -10.78
C LEU A 90 -8.19 6.89 -12.16
N ALA A 91 -7.75 8.12 -12.35
CA ALA A 91 -7.10 8.57 -13.58
C ALA A 91 -5.58 8.35 -13.52
N PRO A 92 -4.89 8.25 -14.66
CA PRO A 92 -3.43 8.27 -14.69
C PRO A 92 -2.85 9.50 -13.98
N GLY A 93 -1.87 9.27 -13.10
CA GLY A 93 -1.29 10.29 -12.23
C GLY A 93 -1.95 10.37 -10.85
N ASP A 94 -3.12 9.77 -10.64
CA ASP A 94 -3.76 9.74 -9.33
C ASP A 94 -2.97 8.91 -8.33
N GLN A 95 -2.93 9.36 -7.09
CA GLN A 95 -2.47 8.54 -5.97
C GLN A 95 -3.43 7.36 -5.81
N ILE A 96 -2.91 6.13 -5.67
CA ILE A 96 -3.72 4.92 -5.50
C ILE A 96 -3.50 4.24 -4.14
N VAL A 97 -2.29 4.28 -3.62
CA VAL A 97 -1.96 3.67 -2.34
C VAL A 97 -0.86 4.46 -1.66
N TRP A 98 -0.95 4.56 -0.34
CA TRP A 98 0.12 5.05 0.50
C TRP A 98 0.39 4.07 1.62
N VAL A 99 1.66 3.79 1.85
CA VAL A 99 2.17 3.03 2.99
C VAL A 99 3.16 3.92 3.72
N GLY A 100 3.04 3.99 5.04
CA GLY A 100 3.97 4.73 5.87
C GLY A 100 4.32 3.99 7.14
N VAL A 101 5.59 4.01 7.50
CA VAL A 101 6.13 3.33 8.67
C VAL A 101 7.10 4.25 9.41
N SER A 102 6.96 4.32 10.73
CA SER A 102 7.93 4.97 11.62
C SER A 102 8.63 3.96 12.52
N ALA A 103 9.93 4.18 12.75
CA ALA A 103 10.76 3.35 13.62
C ALA A 103 11.88 4.20 14.25
N ALA A 104 12.49 3.68 15.31
CA ALA A 104 13.66 4.31 15.95
C ALA A 104 14.89 4.32 15.03
N HIS A 105 14.99 3.37 14.09
CA HIS A 105 16.10 3.27 13.15
C HIS A 105 15.60 3.04 11.72
N ARG A 106 16.27 3.68 10.75
CA ARG A 106 15.89 3.68 9.34
C ARG A 106 15.76 2.28 8.73
N GLU A 107 16.58 1.33 9.17
CA GLU A 107 16.61 -0.03 8.62
C GLU A 107 15.25 -0.73 8.79
N ALA A 108 14.69 -0.68 9.99
CA ALA A 108 13.36 -1.21 10.29
C ALA A 108 12.27 -0.50 9.48
N ALA A 109 12.33 0.83 9.37
CA ALA A 109 11.36 1.60 8.59
C ALA A 109 11.36 1.23 7.10
N PHE A 110 12.53 1.13 6.46
CA PHE A 110 12.63 0.75 5.05
C PHE A 110 12.19 -0.71 4.82
N ALA A 111 12.70 -1.65 5.61
CA ALA A 111 12.39 -3.07 5.45
C ALA A 111 10.89 -3.34 5.61
N ALA A 112 10.27 -2.77 6.66
CA ALA A 112 8.83 -2.90 6.89
C ALA A 112 7.98 -2.24 5.80
N CYS A 113 8.34 -1.02 5.36
CA CYS A 113 7.59 -0.34 4.30
C CYS A 113 7.60 -1.15 2.99
N GLU A 114 8.73 -1.77 2.65
CA GLU A 114 8.85 -2.61 1.46
C GLU A 114 8.10 -3.94 1.62
N PHE A 115 8.24 -4.60 2.78
CA PHE A 115 7.50 -5.82 3.14
C PHE A 115 5.98 -5.63 3.01
N ILE A 116 5.45 -4.56 3.60
CA ILE A 116 4.01 -4.26 3.56
C ILE A 116 3.55 -4.09 2.11
N MET A 117 4.31 -3.38 1.28
CA MET A 117 3.96 -3.18 -0.13
C MET A 117 3.95 -4.47 -0.95
N ASP A 118 4.96 -5.33 -0.78
CA ASP A 118 5.04 -6.60 -1.49
C ASP A 118 3.87 -7.52 -1.12
N TYR A 119 3.52 -7.58 0.17
CA TYR A 119 2.39 -8.40 0.64
C TYR A 119 1.04 -7.80 0.28
N LEU A 120 0.90 -6.48 0.25
CA LEU A 120 -0.32 -5.82 -0.20
C LEU A 120 -0.61 -6.19 -1.65
N LYS A 121 0.41 -6.24 -2.51
CA LYS A 121 0.26 -6.59 -3.93
C LYS A 121 -0.16 -8.03 -4.19
N THR A 122 0.02 -8.92 -3.22
CA THR A 122 -0.20 -10.37 -3.39
C THR A 122 -1.35 -10.91 -2.54
N ARG A 123 -1.62 -10.31 -1.38
CA ARG A 123 -2.58 -10.83 -0.38
C ARG A 123 -3.82 -9.97 -0.18
N ALA A 124 -3.81 -8.70 -0.59
CA ALA A 124 -4.97 -7.83 -0.44
C ALA A 124 -5.95 -8.02 -1.62
N PRO A 125 -7.23 -8.36 -1.37
CA PRO A 125 -8.21 -8.60 -2.42
C PRO A 125 -8.66 -7.27 -3.05
N PHE A 126 -7.97 -6.89 -4.12
CA PHE A 126 -8.34 -5.82 -5.03
C PHE A 126 -8.54 -6.38 -6.43
N TRP A 127 -9.58 -5.91 -7.12
CA TRP A 127 -9.83 -6.26 -8.51
C TRP A 127 -9.64 -5.04 -9.39
N LYS A 128 -8.80 -5.21 -10.41
CA LYS A 128 -8.39 -4.15 -11.30
C LYS A 128 -9.09 -4.27 -12.65
N LYS A 129 -9.84 -3.25 -13.04
CA LYS A 129 -10.44 -3.14 -14.37
C LYS A 129 -9.93 -1.90 -15.08
N GLU A 130 -9.48 -2.05 -16.32
CA GLU A 130 -9.07 -0.92 -17.16
C GLU A 130 -10.19 -0.61 -18.16
N ARG A 131 -10.59 0.67 -18.21
CA ARG A 131 -11.54 1.21 -19.19
C ARG A 131 -10.77 2.02 -20.24
N GLY A 132 -10.82 1.58 -21.49
CA GLY A 132 -10.19 2.26 -22.63
C GLY A 132 -11.13 2.38 -23.84
N PRO A 133 -10.67 2.90 -24.98
CA PRO A 133 -11.51 3.13 -26.16
C PRO A 133 -12.14 1.87 -26.76
N GLN A 134 -11.57 0.69 -26.48
CA GLN A 134 -12.04 -0.60 -26.96
C GLN A 134 -12.98 -1.31 -25.95
N GLY A 135 -13.33 -0.64 -24.85
CA GLY A 135 -14.18 -1.19 -23.78
C GLY A 135 -13.41 -1.44 -22.49
N GLU A 136 -13.98 -2.29 -21.64
CA GLU A 136 -13.46 -2.60 -20.31
C GLU A 136 -12.89 -4.01 -20.26
N HIS A 137 -11.74 -4.19 -19.59
CA HIS A 137 -11.15 -5.50 -19.37
C HIS A 137 -10.56 -5.61 -17.97
N TRP A 138 -10.60 -6.83 -17.42
CA TRP A 138 -9.97 -7.15 -16.15
C TRP A 138 -8.46 -7.31 -16.34
N VAL A 139 -7.69 -6.85 -15.38
CA VAL A 139 -6.24 -6.97 -15.36
C VAL A 139 -5.85 -8.04 -14.37
N ASP A 140 -5.12 -9.04 -14.87
CA ASP A 140 -4.60 -10.13 -14.05
C ASP A 140 -3.47 -9.66 -13.12
N ALA A 141 -3.32 -10.38 -12.01
CA ALA A 141 -2.16 -10.23 -11.14
C ALA A 141 -0.86 -10.60 -11.89
N ARG A 142 0.27 -10.02 -11.48
CA ARG A 142 1.57 -10.27 -12.10
C ARG A 142 2.37 -11.27 -11.29
N ASP A 143 2.96 -12.27 -11.96
CA ASP A 143 3.80 -13.29 -11.31
C ASP A 143 4.99 -12.69 -10.55
N SER A 144 5.54 -11.57 -11.04
CA SER A 144 6.64 -10.85 -10.38
C SER A 144 6.31 -10.33 -8.97
N ASP A 145 5.04 -10.06 -8.68
CA ASP A 145 4.63 -9.59 -7.35
C ASP A 145 4.71 -10.74 -6.34
N SER A 146 4.39 -11.97 -6.77
CA SER A 146 4.51 -13.19 -5.96
C SER A 146 5.97 -13.48 -5.58
N GLU A 147 6.89 -13.42 -6.56
CA GLU A 147 8.33 -13.63 -6.30
C GLU A 147 8.89 -12.66 -5.26
N ARG A 148 8.45 -11.38 -5.31
CA ARG A 148 8.86 -10.36 -4.34
C ARG A 148 8.31 -10.65 -2.94
N ALA A 149 7.10 -11.18 -2.83
CA ALA A 149 6.55 -11.58 -1.53
C ALA A 149 7.28 -12.81 -0.96
N GLU A 150 7.61 -13.79 -1.80
CA GLU A 150 8.27 -15.03 -1.38
C GLU A 150 9.66 -14.82 -0.74
N ARG A 151 10.40 -13.80 -1.16
CA ARG A 151 11.71 -13.48 -0.57
C ARG A 151 11.65 -13.22 0.94
N TRP A 152 10.50 -12.78 1.45
CA TRP A 152 10.28 -12.51 2.87
C TRP A 152 9.95 -13.76 3.69
N GLN A 153 9.65 -14.88 3.05
CA GLN A 153 9.52 -16.18 3.72
C GLN A 153 10.90 -16.81 3.95
N ALA A 154 11.83 -16.61 3.02
CA ALA A 154 13.20 -17.11 3.11
C ALA A 154 14.08 -16.36 4.14
N GLN A 155 13.59 -15.25 4.70
CA GLN A 155 14.30 -14.41 5.68
C GLN A 155 13.78 -14.56 7.12
N GLN A 156 12.85 -15.50 7.37
CA GLN A 156 12.40 -15.82 8.73
C GLN A 156 13.41 -16.68 9.50
#